data_AF-E2BYT3-F1
#
_entry.id   AF-E2BYT3-F1
#
_cell.length_a   1.000
_cell.length_b   1.000
_cell.length_c   1.000
_cell.angle_alpha   90.00
_cell.angle_beta   90.00
_cell.angle_gamma   90.00
#
_symmetry.space_group_name_H-M   'P 1'
#
loop_
_entity.id
_entity.type
_entity.pdbx_description
1 polymer ?
#
loop_
_entity_poly.entity_id
_entity_poly.type
_entity_poly.pdbx_seq_one_letter_code
_entity_poly.pdbx_strand_id
1 'polypeptide(L)' 'DNARPHTTALTRDKLGKMYWTPLEHHLCSPDLSSFAFHMFGPLKETLGGERFNDDVAVEQYVRNWLVGGPSSFF' A
#
# COMPACT_ATOMS: atom_id res chain seq x y z
N ASP A 1 -2.85 6.53 -5.36
CA ASP A 1 -2.94 6.64 -6.83
C ASP A 1 -4.37 6.96 -7.24
N ASN A 2 -4.62 7.18 -8.53
CA ASN A 2 -5.96 7.43 -9.10
C ASN A 2 -6.50 6.21 -9.88
N ALA A 3 -6.16 4.98 -9.48
CA ALA A 3 -6.68 3.78 -10.11
C ALA A 3 -8.21 3.81 -10.15
N ARG A 4 -8.79 3.23 -11.21
CA ARG A 4 -10.24 3.28 -11.46
C ARG A 4 -11.11 2.91 -10.24
N PRO A 5 -10.79 1.87 -9.43
CA PRO A 5 -11.57 1.57 -8.22
C PRO A 5 -11.54 2.70 -7.19
N HIS A 6 -10.43 3.44 -7.09
CA HIS A 6 -10.25 4.52 -6.12
C HIS A 6 -10.98 5.81 -6.50
N THR A 7 -11.28 6.01 -7.80
CA THR A 7 -11.93 7.23 -8.31
C THR A 7 -13.42 7.07 -8.62
N THR A 8 -14.00 5.88 -8.41
CA THR A 8 -15.44 5.64 -8.64
C THR A 8 -16.33 6.53 -7.78
N ALA A 9 -17.55 6.80 -8.27
CA ALA A 9 -18.55 7.54 -7.51
C ALA A 9 -18.86 6.90 -6.15
N LEU A 10 -18.92 5.55 -6.09
CA LEU A 10 -19.13 4.81 -4.86
C LEU A 10 -18.01 5.06 -3.83
N THR A 11 -16.76 5.08 -4.28
CA THR A 11 -15.61 5.36 -3.40
C THR A 11 -15.65 6.81 -2.92
N ARG A 12 -15.97 7.77 -3.79
CA ARG A 12 -16.08 9.20 -3.42
C ARG A 12 -17.21 9.45 -2.41
N ASP A 13 -18.36 8.80 -2.57
CA ASP A 13 -19.48 8.89 -1.61
C ASP A 13 -19.09 8.33 -0.24
N LYS A 14 -18.42 7.17 -0.21
CA LYS A 14 -17.90 6.59 1.05
C LYS A 14 -16.89 7.50 1.74
N LEU A 15 -15.95 8.09 1.00
CA LEU A 15 -14.98 9.05 1.55
C LEU A 15 -15.69 10.29 2.12
N GLY A 16 -16.70 10.82 1.42
CA GLY A 16 -17.52 11.93 1.92
C GLY A 16 -18.23 11.61 3.24
N LYS A 17 -18.78 10.40 3.39
CA LYS A 17 -19.40 9.92 4.64
C LYS A 17 -18.40 9.78 5.78
N MET A 18 -17.13 9.54 5.47
CA MET A 18 -16.04 9.50 6.46
C MET A 18 -15.43 10.88 6.73
N TYR A 19 -15.90 11.94 6.06
CA TYR A 19 -15.33 13.29 6.09
C TYR A 19 -13.87 13.34 5.62
N TRP A 20 -13.48 12.45 4.70
CA TRP A 20 -12.14 12.39 4.14
C TRP A 20 -12.07 13.13 2.81
N THR A 21 -11.18 14.11 2.74
CA THR A 21 -10.89 14.84 1.50
C THR A 21 -9.69 14.19 0.80
N PRO A 22 -9.86 13.63 -0.41
CA PRO A 22 -8.74 13.06 -1.16
C PRO A 22 -7.77 14.17 -1.56
N LEU A 23 -6.47 13.92 -1.35
CA LEU A 23 -5.41 14.79 -1.85
C LEU A 23 -5.31 14.65 -3.38
N GLU A 24 -5.05 15.76 -4.07
CA GLU A 24 -4.80 15.71 -5.50
C GLU A 24 -3.52 14.90 -5.77
N HIS A 25 -3.67 13.88 -6.62
CA HIS A 25 -2.55 13.05 -7.06
C HIS A 25 -2.49 13.09 -8.57
N HIS A 26 -1.28 13.25 -9.12
CA HIS A 26 -1.07 13.24 -10.57
C HIS A 26 -1.40 11.86 -11.16
N LEU A 27 -1.85 11.82 -12.42
CA LEU A 27 -2.13 10.56 -13.10
C LEU A 27 -0.84 9.71 -13.17
N CYS A 28 -0.89 8.52 -12.58
CA CYS A 28 0.14 7.49 -12.69
C CYS A 28 1.55 7.93 -12.25
N SER A 29 1.68 8.49 -11.05
CA SER A 29 2.98 8.81 -10.46
C SER A 29 3.33 7.85 -9.32
N PRO A 30 3.91 6.67 -9.62
CA PRO A 30 4.39 5.75 -8.59
C PRO A 30 5.43 6.41 -7.66
N ASP A 31 6.25 7.32 -8.19
CA ASP A 31 7.28 8.06 -7.44
C ASP A 31 6.71 9.07 -6.42
N LEU A 32 5.44 9.45 -6.56
CA LEU A 32 4.76 10.38 -5.66
C LEU A 32 4.01 9.68 -4.51
N SER A 33 3.95 8.34 -4.52
CA SER A 33 3.43 7.60 -3.37
C SER A 33 4.58 7.30 -2.41
N SER A 34 4.64 8.06 -1.31
CA SER A 34 5.59 7.81 -0.21
C SER A 34 5.59 6.35 0.23
N PHE A 35 4.41 5.73 0.28
CA PHE A 35 4.25 4.32 0.62
C PHE A 35 4.89 3.38 -0.41
N ALA A 36 4.66 3.62 -1.70
CA ALA A 36 5.19 2.73 -2.72
C ALA A 36 6.71 2.81 -2.85
N PHE A 37 7.28 4.02 -2.75
CA PHE A 37 8.70 4.26 -2.89
C PHE A 37 9.51 3.73 -1.69
N HIS A 38 9.07 4.00 -0.46
CA HIS A 38 9.85 3.64 0.73
C HIS A 38 9.60 2.21 1.23
N MET A 39 8.39 1.65 1.03
CA MET A 39 8.04 0.36 1.63
C MET A 39 8.25 -0.83 0.68
N PHE A 40 7.84 -0.73 -0.60
CA PHE A 40 7.83 -1.90 -1.48
C PHE A 40 9.22 -2.35 -1.92
N GLY A 41 10.21 -1.45 -2.00
CA GLY A 41 11.60 -1.83 -2.30
C GLY A 41 12.16 -2.79 -1.27
N PRO A 42 12.30 -2.37 0.00
CA PRO A 42 12.76 -3.23 1.10
C PRO A 42 11.92 -4.49 1.29
N LEU A 43 10.59 -4.40 1.20
CA LEU A 43 9.73 -5.57 1.31
C LEU A 43 10.01 -6.58 0.19
N LYS A 44 10.15 -6.13 -1.06
CA LYS A 44 10.47 -7.00 -2.20
C LYS A 44 11.82 -7.67 -2.07
N GLU A 45 12.82 -7.01 -1.48
CA GLU A 45 14.10 -7.63 -1.18
C GLU A 45 13.95 -8.81 -0.21
N THR A 46 13.15 -8.64 0.85
CA THR A 46 12.92 -9.71 1.83
C THR A 46 12.06 -10.85 1.29
N LEU A 47 11.13 -10.56 0.38
CA LEU A 47 10.31 -11.57 -0.31
C LEU A 47 11.07 -12.28 -1.44
N GLY A 48 12.11 -11.65 -1.99
CA GLY A 48 12.86 -12.09 -3.17
C GLY A 48 13.73 -13.31 -2.92
N GLY A 49 13.11 -14.47 -2.71
CA GLY A 49 13.80 -15.72 -2.40
C GLY A 49 12.92 -16.70 -1.62
N GLU A 50 11.87 -16.18 -0.98
CA GLU A 50 10.91 -16.98 -0.25
C GLU A 50 9.89 -17.64 -1.18
N ARG A 51 9.52 -18.89 -0.85
CA ARG A 51 8.39 -19.59 -1.46
C ARG A 51 7.38 -19.92 -0.39
N PHE A 52 6.16 -19.45 -0.58
CA PHE A 52 5.05 -19.69 0.33
C PHE A 52 4.14 -20.76 -0.26
N ASN A 53 3.59 -21.61 0.60
CA ASN A 53 2.70 -22.70 0.19
C ASN A 53 1.25 -22.24 0.04
N ASP A 54 0.89 -21.12 0.67
CA ASP A 54 -0.45 -20.55 0.68
C ASP A 54 -0.42 -19.05 0.99
N ASP A 55 -1.56 -18.40 0.79
CA ASP A 55 -1.73 -16.95 1.00
C ASP A 55 -1.62 -16.55 2.48
N VAL A 56 -1.96 -17.45 3.42
CA VAL A 56 -1.90 -17.18 4.86
C VAL A 56 -0.44 -17.02 5.29
N ALA A 57 0.46 -17.85 4.76
CA ALA A 57 1.89 -17.76 5.02
C ALA A 57 2.48 -16.45 4.48
N VAL A 58 2.07 -16.01 3.28
CA VAL A 58 2.48 -14.70 2.72
C VAL A 58 1.97 -13.57 3.61
N GLU A 59 0.70 -13.61 4.01
CA GLU A 59 0.08 -12.58 4.84
C GLU A 59 0.79 -12.46 6.20
N GLN A 60 1.07 -13.58 6.87
CA GLN A 60 1.79 -13.60 8.14
C GLN A 60 3.20 -13.03 8.01
N TYR A 61 3.93 -13.39 6.95
CA TYR A 61 5.25 -12.85 6.68
C TYR A 61 5.22 -11.33 6.52
N VAL A 62 4.34 -10.81 5.67
CA VAL A 62 4.21 -9.37 5.41
C VAL A 62 3.80 -8.63 6.68
N ARG A 63 2.86 -9.17 7.47
CA ARG A 63 2.46 -8.59 8.76
C ARG A 63 3.62 -8.50 9.75
N ASN A 64 4.38 -9.58 9.89
CA ASN A 64 5.53 -9.61 10.80
C ASN A 64 6.62 -8.63 10.35
N TRP A 65 6.87 -8.53 9.04
CA TRP A 65 7.80 -7.56 8.47
C TRP A 65 7.37 -6.12 8.74
N LEU A 66 6.08 -5.80 8.60
CA LEU A 66 5.54 -4.46 8.87
C LEU A 66 5.64 -4.08 10.35
N VAL A 67 5.39 -5.02 11.26
CA VAL A 67 5.47 -4.78 12.72
C VAL A 67 6.92 -4.71 13.20
N GLY A 68 7.82 -5.48 12.60
CA GLY A 68 9.24 -5.52 12.96
C GLY A 68 10.11 -4.47 12.25
N GLY A 69 9.59 -3.80 11.21
CA GLY A 69 10.31 -2.79 10.44
C GLY A 69 10.62 -1.52 11.23
N PRO A 70 11.63 -0.72 10.82
CA PRO A 70 11.93 0.55 11.44
C PRO A 70 10.73 1.50 11.37
N SER A 71 10.44 2.17 12.49
CA SER A 71 9.35 3.14 12.61
C SER A 71 9.48 4.30 11.63
N SER A 72 10.67 4.55 11.08
CA SER A 72 10.93 5.61 10.09
C SER A 72 10.28 5.37 8.73
N PHE A 73 9.64 4.22 8.50
CA PHE A 73 8.85 3.97 7.29
C PHE A 73 7.48 4.68 7.30
N PHE A 74 7.01 5.13 8.47
CA PHE A 74 5.70 5.77 8.69
C PHE A 74 5.87 7.16 9.32
#